data_AF-A0A530HBP3-F1
#
_entry.id   AF-A0A530HBP3-F1
#
_cell.length_a   1.000
_cell.length_b   1.000
_cell.length_c   1.000
_cell.angle_alpha   90.00
_cell.angle_beta   90.00
_cell.angle_gamma   90.00
#
_symmetry.space_group_name_H-M   'P 1'
#
loop_
_entity.id
_entity.type
_entity.pdbx_description
1 polymer ?
#
loop_
_entity_poly.entity_id
_entity_poly.type
_entity_poly.pdbx_seq_one_letter_code
_entity_poly.pdbx_strand_id
1 'polypeptide(L)'
;MSDGQAGSDWTNREIDLIVSDYFDMLALELAGRPFVKAQRNAALQELTGRSRGSIEFKHQNISAVLYRLGMQWIAGYKPLANFQRALIDG
;
A
#
# COMPACT_ATOMS: atom_id res chain seq x y z
N MET A 1 7.53 -18.75 -15.52
CA MET A 1 7.37 -18.39 -14.10
C MET A 1 8.54 -17.50 -13.77
N SER A 2 8.35 -16.19 -13.82
CA SER A 2 9.41 -15.24 -13.53
C SER A 2 9.32 -14.91 -12.05
N ASP A 3 10.31 -15.36 -11.29
CA ASP A 3 10.50 -14.98 -9.89
C ASP A 3 10.48 -13.46 -9.79
N GLY A 4 9.46 -12.93 -9.11
CA GLY A 4 9.37 -11.51 -8.81
C GLY A 4 10.59 -11.11 -7.98
N GLN A 5 11.47 -10.30 -8.57
CA GLN A 5 12.71 -9.84 -7.94
C GLN A 5 12.39 -9.22 -6.58
N ALA A 6 12.73 -9.93 -5.50
CA ALA A 6 12.72 -9.35 -4.18
C ALA A 6 13.75 -8.20 -4.17
N GLY A 7 13.28 -6.98 -3.90
CA GLY A 7 14.15 -5.81 -3.75
C GLY A 7 14.36 -4.92 -4.98
N SER A 8 13.57 -5.05 -6.06
CA SER A 8 13.56 -3.99 -7.10
C SER A 8 12.85 -2.73 -6.62
N ASP A 9 13.31 -1.55 -7.04
CA ASP A 9 12.66 -0.28 -6.70
C ASP A 9 11.25 -0.19 -7.28
N TRP A 10 10.33 0.43 -6.53
CA TRP A 10 8.97 0.71 -7.00
C TRP A 10 9.01 1.82 -8.04
N THR A 11 8.48 1.56 -9.23
CA THR A 11 8.32 2.56 -10.29
C THR A 11 7.21 3.55 -9.93
N ASN A 12 7.24 4.75 -10.54
CA ASN A 12 6.19 5.76 -10.35
C ASN A 12 4.80 5.20 -10.65
N ARG A 13 4.65 4.39 -11.71
CA ARG A 13 3.38 3.75 -12.06
C ARG A 13 2.89 2.82 -10.95
N GLU A 14 3.77 2.00 -10.38
CA GLU A 14 3.39 1.10 -9.29
C GLU A 14 3.01 1.88 -8.03
N ILE A 15 3.69 3.00 -7.77
CA ILE A 15 3.37 3.93 -6.67
C ILE A 15 1.98 4.54 -6.89
N ASP A 16 1.69 5.04 -8.09
CA ASP A 16 0.39 5.65 -8.41
C ASP A 16 -0.75 4.63 -8.24
N LEU A 17 -0.57 3.40 -8.74
CA LEU A 17 -1.55 2.33 -8.62
C LEU A 17 -1.85 1.97 -7.17
N ILE A 18 -0.83 1.79 -6.34
CA ILE A 18 -1.03 1.39 -4.95
C ILE A 18 -1.57 2.53 -4.09
N VAL A 19 -1.17 3.78 -4.35
CA VAL A 19 -1.72 4.95 -3.66
C VAL A 19 -3.19 5.13 -4.01
N SER A 20 -3.57 5.00 -5.28
CA SER A 20 -4.98 5.05 -5.71
C SER A 20 -5.82 3.96 -5.04
N ASP A 21 -5.38 2.70 -5.09
CA ASP A 21 -6.12 1.59 -4.45
C ASP A 21 -6.25 1.78 -2.94
N TYR A 22 -5.21 2.29 -2.28
CA TYR A 22 -5.24 2.60 -0.85
C TYR A 22 -6.31 3.65 -0.53
N PHE A 23 -6.35 4.77 -1.24
CA PHE A 23 -7.36 5.81 -0.98
C PHE A 23 -8.78 5.38 -1.34
N ASP A 24 -8.96 4.55 -2.37
CA ASP A 24 -10.25 3.93 -2.68
C ASP A 24 -10.73 3.03 -1.53
N MET A 25 -9.85 2.21 -0.96
CA MET A 25 -10.16 1.39 0.21
C MET A 25 -10.45 2.23 1.46
N LEU A 26 -9.68 3.31 1.68
CA LEU A 26 -9.91 4.22 2.81
C LEU A 26 -11.28 4.90 2.69
N ALA A 27 -11.66 5.35 1.49
CA ALA A 27 -12.98 5.92 1.25
C ALA A 27 -14.11 4.91 1.54
N LEU A 28 -13.92 3.64 1.18
CA LEU A 28 -14.87 2.57 1.53
C LEU A 28 -14.94 2.34 3.05
N GLU A 29 -13.80 2.30 3.74
CA GLU A 29 -13.75 2.11 5.20
C GLU A 29 -14.45 3.25 5.94
N LEU A 30 -14.19 4.51 5.55
CA LEU A 30 -14.83 5.69 6.11
C LEU A 30 -16.33 5.74 5.83
N ALA A 31 -16.77 5.18 4.69
CA ALA A 31 -18.18 5.04 4.35
C ALA A 31 -18.86 3.81 5.02
N GLY A 32 -18.13 3.02 5.82
CA GLY A 32 -18.64 1.78 6.40
C GLY A 32 -18.97 0.69 5.36
N ARG A 33 -18.43 0.82 4.14
CA ARG A 33 -18.65 -0.14 3.05
C ARG A 33 -17.62 -1.25 3.10
N PRO A 34 -18.03 -2.52 2.96
CA PRO A 34 -17.10 -3.64 3.00
C PRO A 34 -16.21 -3.66 1.76
N PHE A 35 -14.97 -4.11 1.93
CA PHE A 35 -14.05 -4.49 0.88
C PHE A 35 -13.18 -5.66 1.33
N VAL A 36 -12.65 -6.43 0.39
CA VAL A 36 -11.82 -7.61 0.69
C VAL A 36 -10.36 -7.30 0.36
N LYS A 37 -9.53 -7.14 1.38
CA LYS A 37 -8.08 -6.84 1.25
C LYS A 37 -7.34 -7.85 0.38
N ALA A 38 -7.71 -9.13 0.45
CA ALA A 38 -7.10 -10.17 -0.36
C ALA A 38 -7.37 -9.97 -1.87
N GLN A 39 -8.56 -9.51 -2.25
CA GLN A 39 -8.91 -9.22 -3.65
C GLN A 39 -8.18 -7.97 -4.16
N ARG A 40 -8.14 -6.91 -3.33
CA ARG A 40 -7.39 -5.67 -3.60
C ARG A 40 -5.90 -5.95 -3.84
N ASN A 41 -5.31 -6.76 -2.96
CA ASN A 41 -3.94 -7.20 -3.11
C ASN A 41 -3.72 -8.03 -4.38
N ALA A 42 -4.60 -9.00 -4.68
CA ALA A 42 -4.49 -9.82 -5.90
C ALA A 42 -4.53 -8.97 -7.18
N ALA A 43 -5.43 -7.99 -7.26
CA ALA A 43 -5.49 -7.06 -8.38
C ALA A 43 -4.19 -6.25 -8.54
N LEU A 44 -3.61 -5.77 -7.43
CA LEU A 44 -2.32 -5.08 -7.47
C LEU A 44 -1.17 -6.01 -7.88
N GLN A 45 -1.18 -7.30 -7.50
CA GLN A 45 -0.19 -8.27 -7.98
C GLN A 45 -0.25 -8.42 -9.50
N GLU A 46 -1.45 -8.49 -10.09
CA GLU A 46 -1.63 -8.59 -11.54
C GLU A 46 -1.13 -7.34 -12.28
N LEU A 47 -1.36 -6.15 -11.70
CA LEU A 47 -1.00 -4.88 -12.33
C LEU A 47 0.48 -4.50 -12.19
N THR A 48 1.14 -4.96 -11.13
CA THR A 48 2.51 -4.54 -10.76
C THR A 48 3.54 -5.67 -10.86
N GLY A 49 3.11 -6.93 -10.82
CA GLY A 49 4.00 -8.09 -10.67
C GLY A 49 4.65 -8.20 -9.28
N ARG A 50 4.29 -7.33 -8.32
CA ARG A 50 4.79 -7.37 -6.95
C ARG A 50 4.20 -8.55 -6.20
N SER A 51 4.93 -9.07 -5.22
CA SER A 51 4.42 -10.12 -4.35
C SER A 51 3.36 -9.57 -3.39
N ARG A 52 2.47 -10.45 -2.94
CA ARG A 52 1.50 -10.15 -1.88
C ARG A 52 2.12 -9.41 -0.69
N GLY A 53 3.23 -9.92 -0.17
CA GLY A 53 3.92 -9.35 1.00
C GLY A 53 4.50 -7.96 0.72
N SER A 54 5.02 -7.72 -0.49
CA SER A 54 5.51 -6.39 -0.89
C SER A 54 4.39 -5.34 -0.92
N ILE A 55 3.21 -5.72 -1.42
CA ILE A 55 2.02 -4.85 -1.44
C ILE A 55 1.52 -4.59 -0.01
N GLU A 56 1.41 -5.62 0.83
CA GLU A 56 0.99 -5.46 2.23
C GLU A 56 1.95 -4.52 2.99
N PHE A 57 3.26 -4.68 2.80
CA PHE A 57 4.28 -3.79 3.38
C PHE A 57 4.15 -2.35 2.87
N LYS A 58 3.91 -2.16 1.57
CA LYS A 58 3.74 -0.83 0.98
C LYS A 58 2.44 -0.15 1.44
N HIS A 59 1.35 -0.88 1.68
CA HIS A 59 0.15 -0.32 2.34
C HIS A 59 0.43 0.12 3.78
N GLN A 60 1.16 -0.67 4.55
CA GLN A 60 1.58 -0.25 5.89
C GLN A 60 2.51 0.97 5.82
N ASN A 61 3.31 1.10 4.75
CA ASN A 61 4.09 2.30 4.46
C ASN A 61 3.18 3.54 4.26
N ILE A 62 2.15 3.44 3.42
CA ILE A 62 1.21 4.55 3.25
C ILE A 62 0.56 4.92 4.59
N SER A 63 0.14 3.92 5.37
CA SER A 63 -0.49 4.16 6.68
C SER A 63 0.33 4.99 7.64
N ALA A 64 1.66 4.81 7.76
CA ALA A 64 2.39 5.69 8.69
C ALA A 64 2.81 7.03 8.14
N VAL A 65 2.85 7.23 6.81
CA VAL A 65 2.91 8.59 6.28
C VAL A 65 1.65 9.34 6.73
N LEU A 66 0.47 8.74 6.56
CA LEU A 66 -0.79 9.32 7.02
C LEU A 66 -0.82 9.54 8.54
N TYR A 67 -0.36 8.55 9.32
CA TYR A 67 -0.23 8.68 10.78
C TYR A 67 0.64 9.87 11.19
N ARG A 68 1.81 10.04 10.56
CA ARG A 68 2.73 11.17 10.84
C ARG A 68 2.12 12.52 10.48
N LEU A 69 1.25 12.55 9.48
CA LEU A 69 0.51 13.73 9.05
C LEU A 69 -0.77 13.98 9.87
N GLY A 70 -1.06 13.16 10.89
CA GLY A 70 -2.28 13.27 11.69
C GLY A 70 -3.56 12.89 10.93
N MET A 71 -3.44 12.17 9.81
CA MET A 71 -4.55 11.74 8.98
C MET A 71 -5.04 10.34 9.36
N GLN A 72 -6.28 10.05 9.00
CA GLN A 72 -6.85 8.70 9.10
C GLN A 72 -6.14 7.74 8.13
N TRP A 73 -6.01 6.49 8.55
CA TRP A 73 -5.38 5.41 7.79
C TRP A 73 -6.21 4.13 7.97
N ILE A 74 -6.06 3.17 7.05
CA ILE A 74 -6.88 1.95 7.06
C ILE A 74 -6.55 1.09 8.28
N ALA A 75 -7.48 0.89 9.20
CA ALA A 75 -7.22 0.34 10.54
C ALA A 75 -6.51 -1.01 10.54
N GLY A 76 -6.78 -1.87 9.55
CA GLY A 76 -6.11 -3.16 9.43
C GLY A 76 -4.86 -3.17 8.53
N TYR A 77 -4.30 -2.01 8.21
CA TYR A 77 -2.93 -1.83 7.70
C TYR A 77 -2.16 -0.99 8.72
N LYS A 78 -1.80 -1.60 9.85
CA LYS A 78 -1.12 -0.91 10.95
C LYS A 78 0.14 -0.17 10.45
N PRO A 79 0.32 1.11 10.77
CA PRO A 79 1.54 1.86 10.51
C PRO A 79 2.78 1.06 10.90
N LEU A 80 3.70 0.85 9.97
CA LEU A 80 5.01 0.30 10.31
C LEU A 80 5.71 1.23 11.31
N ALA A 81 6.34 0.68 12.34
CA ALA A 81 7.06 1.50 13.31
C ALA A 81 8.35 2.11 12.71
N ASN A 82 8.92 1.46 11.69
CA ASN A 82 10.24 1.73 11.15
C ASN A 82 10.19 2.34 9.73
N PHE A 83 9.64 3.54 9.62
CA PHE A 83 9.75 4.33 8.39
C PHE A 83 11.15 4.85 8.23
N GLN A 84 11.96 4.10 7.49
CA GLN A 84 13.28 4.54 7.10
C GLN A 84 13.14 5.53 5.94
N ARG A 85 13.31 6.83 6.27
CA ARG A 85 13.83 8.00 5.52
C ARG A 85 13.49 8.21 4.02
N ALA A 86 13.24 7.20 3.22
CA ALA A 86 13.08 7.28 1.77
C ALA A 86 11.74 7.84 1.26
N LEU A 87 10.75 8.11 2.13
CA LEU A 87 9.48 8.75 1.74
C LEU A 87 9.42 10.24 2.09
N ILE A 88 10.46 10.78 2.73
CA ILE A 88 10.52 12.20 3.12
C ILE A 88 11.34 13.01 2.10
N ASP A 89 12.22 12.37 1.32
CA ASP A 89 13.24 13.06 0.52
C ASP A 89 13.12 12.87 -1.02
N GLY A 90 11.94 12.54 -1.57
CA GLY A 90 11.78 12.48 -3.04
C GLY A 90 10.43 12.01 -3.53
#